data_AF-A0AAU1UZ82-F1
#
_entry.id   AF-A0AAU1UZ82-F1
#
_cell.length_a   1.000
_cell.length_b   1.000
_cell.length_c   1.000
_cell.angle_alpha   90.00
_cell.angle_beta   90.00
_cell.angle_gamma   90.00
#
_symmetry.space_group_name_H-M   'P 1'
#
loop_
_entity.id
_entity.type
_entity.pdbx_description
1 polymer ?
#
loop_
_entity_poly.entity_id
_entity_poly.type
_entity_poly.pdbx_seq_one_letter_code
_entity_poly.pdbx_strand_id
1 'polypeptide(L)'
;MALIHHTTLKPTKLELLSTWLPTRPWYQGGAGAPELTKAGGFRLDDPEGEVGIEFMVAGDTSGAVPAAYLVPLTYRAAPLDGAEHALVGTMEHGVLGQRWAYDGCHDPVLLAQLLALIEGRAQAQAQSLTDTPDHEVTHSYTGDSPALESPLSTATDTADATELRTADGKLLRLHRVLHPAPLPPEGVLGHVAGAWQAADDSRVRAVFVSLHATSRS
;
A
#
# COMPACT_ATOMS: atom_id res chain seq x y z
N MET A 1 -15.64 -7.93 -4.91
CA MET A 1 -15.79 -6.54 -5.39
C MET A 1 -16.18 -5.64 -4.23
N ALA A 2 -15.44 -4.56 -4.00
CA ALA A 2 -15.62 -3.69 -2.84
C ALA A 2 -16.35 -2.38 -3.16
N LEU A 3 -17.61 -2.27 -2.74
CA LEU A 3 -18.45 -1.07 -2.87
C LEU A 3 -17.87 0.12 -2.09
N ILE A 4 -17.82 1.32 -2.68
CA ILE A 4 -17.47 2.54 -1.94
C ILE A 4 -18.72 3.15 -1.32
N HIS A 5 -18.76 3.16 0.00
CA HIS A 5 -19.76 3.91 0.74
C HIS A 5 -19.28 5.35 0.96
N HIS A 6 -20.00 6.32 0.41
CA HIS A 6 -19.83 7.73 0.78
C HIS A 6 -20.46 7.95 2.16
N THR A 7 -19.67 7.71 3.21
CA THR A 7 -20.12 7.83 4.60
C THR A 7 -19.02 8.40 5.48
N THR A 8 -19.31 8.57 6.76
CA THR A 8 -18.35 9.04 7.76
C THR A 8 -17.42 7.92 8.20
N LEU A 9 -16.16 8.26 8.41
CA LEU A 9 -15.16 7.44 9.09
C LEU A 9 -14.69 8.19 10.33
N LYS A 10 -14.71 7.55 11.50
CA LYS A 10 -14.25 8.15 12.76
C LYS A 10 -13.40 7.17 13.58
N PRO A 11 -12.10 7.43 13.79
CA PRO A 11 -11.30 8.48 13.15
C PRO A 11 -11.26 8.31 11.62
N THR A 12 -10.94 9.38 10.92
CA THR A 12 -10.61 9.34 9.49
C THR A 12 -9.32 8.56 9.27
N LYS A 13 -9.09 8.11 8.04
CA LYS A 13 -7.87 7.39 7.66
C LYS A 13 -6.62 8.24 7.94
N LEU A 14 -6.65 9.53 7.62
CA LEU A 14 -5.53 10.44 7.87
C LEU A 14 -5.28 10.65 9.36
N GLU A 15 -6.32 10.76 10.19
CA GLU A 15 -6.13 10.86 11.65
C GLU A 15 -5.48 9.61 12.24
N LEU A 16 -5.85 8.41 11.76
CA LEU A 16 -5.14 7.19 12.14
C LEU A 16 -3.67 7.25 11.71
N LEU A 17 -3.39 7.63 10.46
CA LEU A 17 -2.02 7.74 9.95
C LEU A 17 -1.19 8.81 10.67
N SER A 18 -1.78 9.92 11.10
CA SER A 18 -1.08 10.98 11.85
C SER A 18 -0.49 10.46 13.18
N THR A 19 -1.11 9.44 13.77
CA THR A 19 -0.60 8.81 14.99
C THR A 19 0.33 7.62 14.70
N TRP A 20 0.06 6.87 13.64
CA TRP A 20 0.80 5.66 13.30
C TRP A 20 2.12 5.93 12.56
N LEU A 21 2.16 6.87 11.60
CA LEU A 21 3.35 7.15 10.78
C LEU A 21 4.60 7.47 11.62
N PRO A 22 4.55 8.34 12.65
CA PRO A 22 5.72 8.64 13.47
C PRO A 22 6.34 7.43 14.19
N THR A 23 5.62 6.32 14.29
CA THR A 23 6.13 5.08 14.91
C THR A 23 6.91 4.19 13.94
N ARG A 24 6.96 4.55 12.66
CA ARG A 24 7.60 3.75 11.60
C ARG A 24 9.04 4.22 11.35
N PRO A 25 10.00 3.31 11.12
CA PRO A 25 11.41 3.67 10.96
C PRO A 25 11.70 4.40 9.64
N TRP A 26 10.81 4.31 8.65
CA TRP A 26 10.91 4.99 7.37
C TRP A 26 10.21 6.36 7.33
N TYR A 27 9.54 6.78 8.41
CA TYR A 27 8.92 8.09 8.47
C TYR A 27 9.99 9.20 8.53
N GLN A 28 9.87 10.20 7.65
CA GLN A 28 10.85 11.27 7.46
C GLN A 28 10.34 12.65 7.92
N GLY A 29 9.17 12.71 8.56
CA GLY A 29 8.61 13.97 9.02
C GLY A 29 9.37 14.57 10.21
N GLY A 30 9.06 15.83 10.51
CA GLY A 30 9.73 16.61 11.55
C GLY A 30 9.32 16.24 12.98
N ALA A 31 9.80 17.04 13.94
CA ALA A 31 9.44 16.90 15.36
C ALA A 31 7.97 17.25 15.68
N GLY A 32 7.26 17.88 14.73
CA GLY A 32 5.83 18.20 14.83
C GLY A 32 4.93 17.03 14.44
N ALA A 33 3.62 17.21 14.61
CA ALA A 33 2.64 16.25 14.12
C ALA A 33 2.62 16.24 12.58
N PRO A 34 2.37 15.07 11.94
CA PRO A 34 2.23 15.00 10.48
C PRO A 34 1.10 15.89 9.96
N GLU A 35 1.34 16.59 8.85
CA GLU A 35 0.33 17.39 8.15
C GLU A 35 -0.11 16.66 6.88
N LEU A 36 -1.04 15.73 7.06
CA LEU A 36 -1.34 14.74 6.02
C LEU A 36 -2.43 15.18 5.05
N THR A 37 -2.24 14.87 3.77
CA THR A 37 -3.25 14.93 2.72
C THR A 37 -3.36 13.59 2.00
N LYS A 38 -4.57 13.25 1.52
CA LYS A 38 -4.76 12.10 0.64
C LYS A 38 -4.38 12.51 -0.78
N ALA A 39 -3.18 12.15 -1.22
CA ALA A 39 -2.56 12.60 -2.45
C ALA A 39 -2.84 11.68 -3.66
N GLY A 40 -3.22 10.43 -3.41
CA GLY A 40 -3.44 9.44 -4.45
C GLY A 40 -3.57 8.04 -3.86
N GLY A 41 -3.48 7.05 -4.74
CA GLY A 41 -3.66 5.65 -4.36
C GLY A 41 -4.69 4.92 -5.21
N PHE A 42 -4.81 3.63 -4.94
CA PHE A 42 -5.71 2.71 -5.64
C PHE A 42 -6.23 1.65 -4.67
N ARG A 43 -7.16 0.83 -5.13
CA ARG A 43 -7.73 -0.28 -4.37
C ARG A 43 -7.54 -1.59 -5.11
N LEU A 44 -7.58 -2.68 -4.37
CA LEU A 44 -7.73 -4.03 -4.91
C LEU A 44 -9.00 -4.64 -4.33
N ASP A 45 -9.59 -5.56 -5.09
CA ASP A 45 -10.71 -6.34 -4.62
C ASP A 45 -10.22 -7.59 -3.88
N ASP A 46 -10.77 -7.83 -2.71
CA ASP A 46 -10.72 -9.15 -2.09
C ASP A 46 -11.66 -10.11 -2.87
N PRO A 47 -11.18 -11.26 -3.35
CA PRO A 47 -12.01 -12.27 -3.99
C PRO A 47 -13.18 -12.75 -3.12
N GLU A 48 -12.96 -12.85 -1.80
CA GLU A 48 -14.00 -13.27 -0.85
C GLU A 48 -14.88 -12.11 -0.39
N GLY A 49 -14.46 -10.86 -0.66
CA GLY A 49 -15.22 -9.65 -0.33
C GLY A 49 -15.25 -9.27 1.15
N GLU A 50 -14.40 -9.86 1.98
CA GLU A 50 -14.38 -9.67 3.45
C GLU A 50 -13.40 -8.57 3.89
N VAL A 51 -12.36 -8.31 3.10
CA VAL A 51 -11.30 -7.36 3.41
C VAL A 51 -11.32 -6.19 2.44
N GLY A 52 -11.41 -4.97 2.96
CA GLY A 52 -11.17 -3.77 2.16
C GLY A 52 -9.66 -3.57 1.96
N ILE A 53 -9.19 -3.52 0.71
CA ILE A 53 -7.75 -3.34 0.39
C ILE A 53 -7.56 -1.98 -0.28
N GLU A 54 -6.67 -1.15 0.27
CA GLU A 54 -6.30 0.16 -0.28
C GLU A 54 -4.79 0.34 -0.24
N PHE A 55 -4.23 0.95 -1.29
CA PHE A 55 -2.87 1.48 -1.30
C PHE A 55 -3.00 3.00 -1.34
N MET A 56 -2.87 3.66 -0.21
CA MET A 56 -3.00 5.12 -0.11
C MET A 56 -1.65 5.79 -0.30
N VAL A 57 -1.60 6.88 -1.06
CA VAL A 57 -0.49 7.83 -1.00
C VAL A 57 -0.88 8.98 -0.08
N ALA A 58 -0.19 9.08 1.05
CA ALA A 58 -0.33 10.18 2.01
C ALA A 58 0.79 11.20 1.78
N GLY A 59 0.43 12.42 1.36
CA GLY A 59 1.38 13.53 1.32
C GLY A 59 1.53 14.13 2.71
N ASP A 60 2.75 14.56 3.07
CA ASP A 60 3.06 15.18 4.36
C ASP A 60 3.89 16.46 4.15
N THR A 61 3.38 17.58 4.62
CA THR A 61 4.04 18.90 4.52
C THR A 61 4.67 19.37 5.83
N SER A 62 4.67 18.54 6.88
CA SER A 62 5.21 18.91 8.19
C SER A 62 6.74 18.98 8.25
N GLY A 63 7.42 18.31 7.31
CA GLY A 63 8.88 18.27 7.20
C GLY A 63 9.49 19.47 6.47
N ALA A 64 10.83 19.56 6.50
CA ALA A 64 11.56 20.59 5.75
C ALA A 64 11.39 20.46 4.23
N VAL A 65 11.14 19.24 3.75
CA VAL A 65 10.79 18.91 2.37
C VAL A 65 9.50 18.08 2.41
N PRO A 66 8.50 18.38 1.56
CA PRO A 66 7.30 17.55 1.48
C PRO A 66 7.64 16.10 1.13
N ALA A 67 7.04 15.16 1.87
CA ALA A 67 7.19 13.73 1.65
C ALA A 67 5.90 13.12 1.12
N ALA A 68 6.01 12.00 0.40
CA ALA A 68 4.87 11.18 -0.01
C ALA A 68 5.08 9.76 0.48
N TYR A 69 4.12 9.23 1.24
CA TYR A 69 4.20 7.90 1.81
C TYR A 69 3.20 6.95 1.17
N LEU A 70 3.66 5.79 0.71
CA LEU A 70 2.78 4.68 0.32
C LEU A 70 2.38 3.88 1.55
N VAL A 71 1.08 3.81 1.80
CA VAL A 71 0.50 3.08 2.93
C VAL A 71 -0.52 2.06 2.41
N PRO A 72 -0.11 0.78 2.23
CA PRO A 72 -1.03 -0.33 2.06
C PRO A 72 -1.83 -0.52 3.35
N LEU A 73 -3.15 -0.52 3.24
CA LEU A 73 -4.09 -0.64 4.35
C LEU A 73 -5.07 -1.76 4.06
N THR A 74 -5.35 -2.57 5.08
CA THR A 74 -6.51 -3.46 5.10
C THR A 74 -7.53 -3.02 6.13
N TYR A 75 -8.81 -3.21 5.80
CA TYR A 75 -9.94 -2.92 6.67
C TYR A 75 -10.75 -4.18 6.92
N ARG A 76 -10.79 -4.64 8.16
CA ARG A 76 -11.46 -5.90 8.56
C ARG A 76 -12.64 -5.64 9.49
N ALA A 77 -13.63 -6.53 9.47
CA ALA A 77 -14.81 -6.50 10.34
C ALA A 77 -14.54 -7.05 11.76
N ALA A 78 -13.37 -7.64 11.98
CA ALA A 78 -12.92 -8.18 13.26
C ALA A 78 -11.39 -8.05 13.35
N PRO A 79 -10.80 -8.15 14.56
CA PRO A 79 -9.35 -8.22 14.72
C PRO A 79 -8.73 -9.36 13.89
N LEU A 80 -7.52 -9.13 13.39
CA LEU A 80 -6.69 -10.13 12.74
C LEU A 80 -5.72 -10.73 13.77
N ASP A 81 -5.91 -12.01 14.08
CA ASP A 81 -5.09 -12.75 15.06
C ASP A 81 -3.61 -12.77 14.63
N GLY A 82 -2.71 -12.43 15.56
CA GLY A 82 -1.26 -12.43 15.34
C GLY A 82 -0.73 -11.24 14.54
N ALA A 83 -1.58 -10.25 14.22
CA ALA A 83 -1.21 -9.02 13.54
C ALA A 83 -1.37 -7.77 14.44
N GLU A 84 -1.39 -7.93 15.76
CA GLU A 84 -1.59 -6.84 16.71
C GLU A 84 -0.51 -5.76 16.59
N HIS A 85 0.74 -6.16 16.28
CA HIS A 85 1.85 -5.23 16.04
C HIS A 85 1.68 -4.38 14.77
N ALA A 86 0.81 -4.80 13.86
CA ALA A 86 0.52 -4.14 12.59
C ALA A 86 -0.77 -3.32 12.64
N LEU A 87 -1.47 -3.28 13.78
CA LEU A 87 -2.68 -2.48 13.93
C LEU A 87 -2.35 -0.98 13.82
N VAL A 88 -2.93 -0.34 12.81
CA VAL A 88 -2.86 1.12 12.62
C VAL A 88 -3.86 1.80 13.55
N GLY A 89 -5.05 1.20 13.70
CA GLY A 89 -6.07 1.63 14.66
C GLY A 89 -7.45 1.08 14.31
N THR A 90 -8.45 1.47 15.10
CA THR A 90 -9.86 1.15 14.83
C THR A 90 -10.62 2.38 14.39
N MET A 91 -11.60 2.21 13.52
CA MET A 91 -12.50 3.28 13.07
C MET A 91 -13.96 2.81 13.02
N GLU A 92 -14.89 3.73 13.24
CA GLU A 92 -16.31 3.53 12.99
C GLU A 92 -16.64 3.97 11.57
N HIS A 93 -17.20 3.05 10.78
CA HIS A 93 -17.67 3.31 9.42
C HIS A 93 -19.19 3.42 9.43
N GLY A 94 -19.76 4.53 8.96
CA GLY A 94 -21.20 4.82 9.12
C GLY A 94 -22.18 3.80 8.52
N VAL A 95 -21.74 2.99 7.54
CA VAL A 95 -22.52 1.85 6.98
C VAL A 95 -22.06 0.49 7.51
N LEU A 96 -20.75 0.23 7.49
CA LEU A 96 -20.17 -1.08 7.80
C LEU A 96 -19.91 -1.31 9.30
N GLY A 97 -20.12 -0.31 10.18
CA GLY A 97 -19.82 -0.40 11.60
C GLY A 97 -18.32 -0.33 11.90
N GLN A 98 -17.90 -0.87 13.06
CA GLN A 98 -16.51 -0.87 13.48
C GLN A 98 -15.60 -1.61 12.48
N ARG A 99 -14.42 -1.05 12.24
CA ARG A 99 -13.38 -1.60 11.36
C ARG A 99 -12.01 -1.52 12.03
N TRP A 100 -11.23 -2.57 11.84
CA TRP A 100 -9.83 -2.63 12.22
C TRP A 100 -8.98 -2.34 11.00
N ALA A 101 -8.17 -1.28 11.08
CA ALA A 101 -7.23 -0.89 10.04
C ALA A 101 -5.84 -1.43 10.38
N TYR A 102 -5.25 -2.18 9.46
CA TYR A 102 -3.90 -2.75 9.61
C TYR A 102 -2.97 -2.22 8.53
N ASP A 103 -1.67 -2.20 8.83
CA ASP A 103 -0.63 -2.09 7.82
C ASP A 103 -0.66 -3.38 6.99
N GLY A 104 -1.12 -3.25 5.75
CA GLY A 104 -1.44 -4.40 4.92
C GLY A 104 -0.22 -5.20 4.47
N CYS A 105 1.00 -4.72 4.70
CA CYS A 105 2.22 -5.53 4.58
C CYS A 105 2.26 -6.74 5.53
N HIS A 106 1.40 -6.76 6.56
CA HIS A 106 1.24 -7.88 7.48
C HIS A 106 -0.07 -8.65 7.27
N ASP A 107 -0.84 -8.31 6.24
CA ASP A 107 -2.13 -8.93 5.95
C ASP A 107 -2.01 -9.89 4.76
N PRO A 108 -2.26 -11.21 4.94
CA PRO A 108 -2.09 -12.19 3.85
C PRO A 108 -3.02 -11.93 2.66
N VAL A 109 -4.19 -11.30 2.87
CA VAL A 109 -5.14 -11.02 1.79
C VAL A 109 -4.61 -9.90 0.89
N LEU A 110 -4.05 -8.83 1.48
CA LEU A 110 -3.42 -7.76 0.68
C LEU A 110 -2.20 -8.30 -0.06
N LEU A 111 -1.34 -9.07 0.60
CA LEU A 111 -0.14 -9.63 -0.02
C LEU A 111 -0.50 -10.53 -1.20
N ALA A 112 -1.50 -11.41 -1.06
CA ALA A 112 -1.97 -12.26 -2.15
C ALA A 112 -2.51 -11.44 -3.34
N GLN A 113 -3.29 -10.38 -3.08
CA GLN A 113 -3.81 -9.51 -4.14
C GLN A 113 -2.71 -8.65 -4.79
N LEU A 114 -1.69 -8.25 -4.04
CA LEU A 114 -0.55 -7.51 -4.59
C LEU A 114 0.27 -8.40 -5.55
N LEU A 115 0.54 -9.65 -5.17
CA LEU A 115 1.20 -10.61 -6.07
C LEU A 115 0.35 -10.85 -7.33
N ALA A 116 -0.97 -11.03 -7.16
CA ALA A 116 -1.90 -11.15 -8.28
C ALA A 116 -1.90 -9.92 -9.19
N LEU A 117 -1.78 -8.69 -8.64
CA LEU A 117 -1.67 -7.46 -9.42
C LEU A 117 -0.37 -7.44 -10.24
N ILE A 118 0.77 -7.78 -9.63
CA ILE A 118 2.07 -7.83 -10.33
C ILE A 118 1.97 -8.76 -11.55
N GLU A 119 1.33 -9.92 -11.38
CA GLU A 119 1.13 -10.94 -12.39
C GLU A 119 0.00 -10.62 -13.40
N GLY A 120 -0.76 -9.54 -13.21
CA GLY A 120 -1.89 -9.17 -14.06
C GLY A 120 -3.15 -10.02 -13.87
N ARG A 121 -3.24 -10.76 -12.76
CA ARG A 121 -4.43 -11.53 -12.37
C ARG A 121 -5.42 -10.73 -11.53
N ALA A 122 -5.00 -9.60 -10.97
CA ALA A 122 -5.87 -8.63 -10.29
C ALA A 122 -5.78 -7.27 -10.97
N GLN A 123 -6.87 -6.51 -10.93
CA GLN A 123 -6.98 -5.20 -11.55
C GLN A 123 -7.04 -4.11 -10.47
N ALA A 124 -6.18 -3.09 -10.59
CA ALA A 124 -6.26 -1.91 -9.75
C ALA A 124 -7.56 -1.15 -10.01
N GLN A 125 -8.24 -0.76 -8.93
CA GLN A 125 -9.50 -0.01 -8.94
C GLN A 125 -9.26 1.41 -8.44
N ALA A 126 -10.01 2.37 -8.99
CA ALA A 126 -9.98 3.76 -8.60
C ALA A 126 -10.34 3.90 -7.11
N GLN A 127 -9.54 4.67 -6.37
CA GLN A 127 -9.68 4.78 -4.92
C GLN A 127 -10.97 5.47 -4.44
N SER A 128 -11.67 6.18 -5.32
CA SER A 128 -12.84 7.00 -4.99
C SER A 128 -14.08 6.68 -5.83
N LEU A 129 -13.99 5.75 -6.77
CA LEU A 129 -15.11 5.32 -7.63
C LEU A 129 -15.35 3.82 -7.48
N THR A 130 -16.62 3.44 -7.51
CA THR A 130 -17.00 2.02 -7.47
C THR A 130 -16.84 1.41 -8.86
N ASP A 131 -16.31 0.19 -8.93
CA ASP A 131 -16.23 -0.62 -10.16
C ASP A 131 -15.63 0.14 -11.35
N THR A 132 -14.55 0.87 -11.07
CA THR A 132 -13.86 1.70 -12.05
C THR A 132 -12.38 1.34 -12.02
N PRO A 133 -11.84 0.69 -13.06
CA PRO A 133 -10.42 0.42 -13.16
C PRO A 133 -9.59 1.71 -13.05
N ASP A 134 -8.48 1.64 -12.32
CA ASP A 134 -7.48 2.71 -12.30
C ASP A 134 -6.44 2.46 -13.39
N HIS A 135 -6.48 3.27 -14.45
CA HIS A 135 -5.58 3.15 -15.59
C HIS A 135 -4.23 3.85 -15.37
N GLU A 136 -4.05 4.62 -14.29
CA GLU A 136 -2.75 5.23 -13.94
C GLU A 136 -1.85 4.25 -13.19
N VAL A 137 -2.44 3.17 -12.64
CA VAL A 137 -1.71 2.05 -12.04
C VAL A 137 -1.30 1.08 -13.12
N THR A 138 0.01 0.91 -13.28
CA THR A 138 0.61 -0.02 -14.25
C THR A 138 1.41 -1.09 -13.54
N HIS A 139 1.39 -2.31 -14.06
CA HIS A 139 2.20 -3.40 -13.57
C HIS A 139 2.98 -4.05 -14.72
N SER A 140 4.04 -4.78 -14.37
CA SER A 140 4.74 -5.68 -15.29
C SER A 140 5.37 -6.81 -14.50
N TYR A 141 5.48 -7.98 -15.13
CA TYR A 141 6.16 -9.13 -14.59
C TYR A 141 6.78 -9.95 -15.72
N THR A 142 8.04 -10.33 -15.56
CA THR A 142 8.85 -11.04 -16.56
C THR A 142 9.36 -12.39 -16.07
N GLY A 143 8.84 -12.89 -14.94
CA GLY A 143 9.25 -14.20 -14.41
C GLY A 143 8.62 -15.37 -15.16
N ASP A 144 9.33 -16.49 -15.15
CA ASP A 144 8.93 -17.72 -15.87
C ASP A 144 7.75 -18.47 -15.21
N SER A 145 7.48 -18.21 -13.92
CA SER A 145 6.39 -18.85 -13.19
C SER A 145 5.08 -18.08 -13.39
N PRO A 146 3.94 -18.75 -13.66
CA PRO A 146 2.65 -18.08 -13.78
C PRO A 146 2.14 -17.51 -12.44
N ALA A 147 2.74 -17.90 -11.31
CA ALA A 147 2.38 -17.43 -9.98
C ALA A 147 3.61 -17.24 -9.07
N LEU A 148 3.62 -16.13 -8.32
CA LEU A 148 4.54 -15.87 -7.23
C LEU A 148 4.12 -16.70 -6.01
N GLU A 149 5.09 -17.36 -5.39
CA GLU A 149 4.83 -18.31 -4.31
C GLU A 149 4.50 -17.61 -2.99
N SER A 150 3.52 -18.19 -2.28
CA SER A 150 3.11 -17.83 -0.92
C SER A 150 3.28 -19.04 0.03
N PRO A 151 3.44 -18.84 1.35
CA PRO A 151 3.40 -17.58 2.07
C PRO A 151 4.65 -16.73 1.86
N LEU A 152 4.51 -15.41 2.03
CA LEU A 152 5.63 -14.49 2.11
C LEU A 152 6.26 -14.57 3.52
N SER A 153 7.55 -14.22 3.61
CA SER A 153 8.24 -14.04 4.90
C SER A 153 7.61 -12.91 5.72
N THR A 154 7.97 -12.84 7.00
CA THR A 154 7.65 -11.67 7.84
C THR A 154 8.17 -10.39 7.21
N ALA A 155 7.32 -9.36 7.17
CA ALA A 155 7.68 -8.06 6.65
C ALA A 155 8.72 -7.36 7.55
N THR A 156 9.73 -6.77 6.92
CA THR A 156 10.81 -6.05 7.60
C THR A 156 10.89 -4.64 7.03
N ASP A 157 10.78 -3.64 7.91
CA ASP A 157 10.93 -2.25 7.51
C ASP A 157 12.42 -1.86 7.36
N THR A 158 12.70 -1.07 6.32
CA THR A 158 13.97 -0.38 6.10
C THR A 158 13.78 1.13 6.35
N ALA A 159 14.76 1.95 5.97
CA ALA A 159 14.68 3.41 6.07
C ALA A 159 13.68 4.05 5.08
N ASP A 160 13.23 3.31 4.06
CA ASP A 160 12.43 3.84 2.95
C ASP A 160 11.39 2.85 2.40
N ALA A 161 11.39 1.60 2.87
CA ALA A 161 10.61 0.52 2.31
C ALA A 161 10.17 -0.51 3.36
N THR A 162 9.31 -1.42 2.94
CA THR A 162 9.04 -2.68 3.64
C THR A 162 9.36 -3.83 2.70
N GLU A 163 10.14 -4.79 3.19
CA GLU A 163 10.66 -5.91 2.42
C GLU A 163 10.08 -7.24 2.91
N LEU A 164 9.67 -8.08 1.95
CA LEU A 164 9.20 -9.46 2.16
C LEU A 164 9.89 -10.37 1.14
N ARG A 165 9.97 -11.67 1.44
CA ARG A 165 10.49 -12.68 0.51
C ARG A 165 9.43 -13.71 0.17
N THR A 166 9.35 -14.08 -1.09
CA THR A 166 8.61 -15.27 -1.54
C THR A 166 9.31 -16.54 -1.09
N ALA A 167 8.60 -17.67 -1.12
CA ALA A 167 9.16 -18.98 -0.75
C ALA A 167 10.39 -19.37 -1.60
N ASP A 168 10.42 -18.96 -2.87
CA ASP A 168 11.55 -19.14 -3.80
C ASP A 168 12.65 -18.07 -3.71
N GLY A 169 12.56 -17.18 -2.70
CA GLY A 169 13.63 -16.24 -2.32
C GLY A 169 13.64 -14.90 -3.05
N LYS A 170 12.69 -14.65 -3.96
CA LYS A 170 12.53 -13.33 -4.60
C LYS A 170 12.19 -12.28 -3.55
N LEU A 171 12.72 -11.07 -3.72
CA LEU A 171 12.51 -9.96 -2.80
C LEU A 171 11.36 -9.07 -3.32
N LEU A 172 10.28 -9.00 -2.56
CA LEU A 172 9.21 -8.03 -2.74
C LEU A 172 9.50 -6.80 -1.88
N ARG A 173 9.72 -5.65 -2.51
CA ARG A 173 9.98 -4.38 -1.84
C ARG A 173 8.85 -3.40 -2.13
N LEU A 174 8.13 -2.98 -1.10
CA LEU A 174 7.15 -1.91 -1.14
C LEU A 174 7.84 -0.61 -0.74
N HIS A 175 7.90 0.36 -1.66
CA HIS A 175 8.54 1.65 -1.43
C HIS A 175 7.62 2.52 -0.58
N ARG A 176 7.96 2.68 0.70
CA ARG A 176 7.16 3.42 1.68
C ARG A 176 7.35 4.92 1.53
N VAL A 177 8.57 5.36 1.22
CA VAL A 177 8.86 6.76 0.87
C VAL A 177 8.94 6.84 -0.65
N LEU A 178 8.03 7.61 -1.25
CA LEU A 178 7.92 7.71 -2.69
C LEU A 178 8.78 8.84 -3.23
N HIS A 179 9.64 8.49 -4.18
CA HIS A 179 10.40 9.44 -4.96
C HIS A 179 10.04 9.27 -6.44
N PRO A 180 9.71 10.35 -7.17
CA PRO A 180 9.52 10.28 -8.61
C PRO A 180 10.74 9.65 -9.29
N ALA A 181 10.49 8.64 -10.12
CA ALA A 181 11.54 7.89 -10.82
C ALA A 181 11.09 7.51 -12.23
N PRO A 182 12.03 7.34 -13.19
CA PRO A 182 11.70 6.84 -14.52
C PRO A 182 11.00 5.48 -14.48
N LEU A 183 10.07 5.28 -15.41
CA LEU A 183 9.36 4.02 -15.63
C LEU A 183 9.66 3.49 -17.04
N PRO A 184 9.84 2.16 -17.23
CA PRO A 184 9.84 1.13 -16.19
C PRO A 184 11.13 1.14 -15.35
N PRO A 185 11.09 0.64 -14.10
CA PRO A 185 12.31 0.42 -13.32
C PRO A 185 13.24 -0.61 -14.00
N GLU A 186 14.54 -0.36 -13.89
CA GLU A 186 15.57 -1.28 -14.37
C GLU A 186 15.91 -2.35 -13.31
N GLY A 187 16.36 -3.53 -13.76
CA GLY A 187 16.91 -4.56 -12.88
C GLY A 187 15.89 -5.33 -12.01
N VAL A 188 14.59 -5.19 -12.27
CA VAL A 188 13.52 -5.87 -11.53
C VAL A 188 12.83 -6.94 -12.37
N LEU A 189 12.34 -8.00 -11.73
CA LEU A 189 11.50 -9.04 -12.34
C LEU A 189 10.05 -8.58 -12.50
N GLY A 190 9.61 -7.64 -11.68
CA GLY A 190 8.27 -7.09 -11.78
C GLY A 190 8.11 -5.82 -10.96
N HIS A 191 7.05 -5.07 -11.25
CA HIS A 191 6.74 -3.85 -10.52
C HIS A 191 5.25 -3.51 -10.55
N VAL A 192 4.85 -2.66 -9.63
CA VAL A 192 3.63 -1.86 -9.67
C VAL A 192 4.05 -0.40 -9.57
N ALA A 193 3.56 0.43 -10.48
CA ALA A 193 3.77 1.88 -10.48
C ALA A 193 2.42 2.59 -10.48
N GLY A 194 2.36 3.76 -9.86
CA GLY A 194 1.15 4.57 -9.78
C GLY A 194 1.47 6.06 -9.82
N ALA A 195 0.40 6.86 -9.74
CA ALA A 195 0.47 8.31 -9.77
C ALA A 195 -0.15 8.93 -8.51
N TRP A 196 0.32 10.11 -8.12
CA TRP A 196 -0.30 10.93 -7.08
C TRP A 196 -0.12 12.41 -7.38
N GLN A 197 -0.89 13.24 -6.70
CA GLN A 197 -0.75 14.69 -6.72
C GLN A 197 0.28 15.12 -5.68
N ALA A 198 1.39 15.72 -6.11
CA ALA A 198 2.41 16.26 -5.23
C ALA A 198 1.95 17.55 -4.54
N ALA A 199 2.72 18.02 -3.57
CA ALA A 199 2.38 19.21 -2.77
C ALA A 199 2.31 20.52 -3.60
N ASP A 200 2.93 20.55 -4.78
CA ASP A 200 2.86 21.66 -5.74
C ASP A 200 1.74 21.47 -6.79
N ASP A 201 0.79 20.57 -6.50
CA ASP A 201 -0.32 20.15 -7.36
C ASP A 201 0.10 19.44 -8.67
N SER A 202 1.40 19.18 -8.87
CA SER A 202 1.85 18.42 -10.03
C SER A 202 1.45 16.93 -9.94
N ARG A 203 1.08 16.34 -11.08
CA ARG A 203 0.85 14.89 -11.16
C ARG A 203 2.19 14.18 -11.37
N VAL A 204 2.62 13.41 -10.38
CA VAL A 204 3.89 12.66 -10.41
C VAL A 204 3.64 11.16 -10.39
N ARG A 205 4.64 10.38 -10.83
CA ARG A 205 4.58 8.92 -10.90
C ARG A 205 5.85 8.31 -10.31
N ALA A 206 5.71 7.14 -9.70
CA ALA A 206 6.83 6.35 -9.19
C ALA A 206 6.47 4.87 -9.12
N VAL A 207 7.49 4.05 -8.89
CA VAL A 207 7.34 2.65 -8.54
C VAL A 207 6.87 2.55 -7.10
N PHE A 208 5.72 1.92 -6.90
CA PHE A 208 5.18 1.65 -5.57
C PHE A 208 5.71 0.33 -5.01
N VAL A 209 5.84 -0.67 -5.88
CA VAL A 209 6.31 -2.01 -5.50
C VAL A 209 7.27 -2.52 -6.57
N SER A 210 8.35 -3.17 -6.13
CA SER A 210 9.31 -3.84 -7.00
C SER A 210 9.55 -5.27 -6.54
N LEU A 211 9.71 -6.17 -7.49
CA LEU A 211 10.04 -7.57 -7.27
C LEU A 211 11.42 -7.83 -7.86
N HIS A 212 12.36 -8.32 -7.06
CA HIS A 212 13.73 -8.59 -7.45
C HIS A 212 14.00 -10.08 -7.45
N ALA A 213 14.88 -10.53 -8.35
CA ALA A 213 15.34 -11.92 -8.37
C ALA A 213 16.05 -12.28 -7.06
N THR A 214 16.08 -13.58 -6.75
CA THR A 214 16.90 -14.09 -5.65
C THR A 214 18.35 -13.71 -5.91
N SER A 215 18.96 -13.02 -4.94
CA SER A 215 20.41 -12.76 -4.95
C SER A 215 21.12 -14.11 -5.09
N ARG A 216 21.88 -14.32 -6.18
CA ARG A 216 22.80 -15.46 -6.26
C ARG A 216 23.96 -15.13 -5.33
N SER A 217 24.04 -15.82 -4.20
CA SER A 217 25.19 -15.83 -3.29
C SER A 217 26.45 -16.32 -4.01
#